data_AF-A0A8J3QJZ4-F1
#
_entry.id   AF-A0A8J3QJZ4-F1
#
_cell.length_a   1.000
_cell.length_b   1.000
_cell.length_c   1.000
_cell.angle_alpha   90.00
_cell.angle_beta   90.00
_cell.angle_gamma   90.00
#
_symmetry.space_group_name_H-M   'P 1'
#
loop_
_entity.id
_entity.type
_entity.pdbx_description
1 polymer ?
#
loop_
_entity_poly.entity_id
_entity_poly.type
_entity_poly.pdbx_seq_one_letter_code
_entity_poly.pdbx_strand_id
1 'polypeptide(L)'
;MKRAWVLLLIGALAACTTTPTTPVSEVNADPHAAHRTFSAAPPAPLREGERFLELSMARPFTPTASGGGNDEYRCFLVDPQLTERTFITGSQFLPQNADLVHHAIFFRVKPTDVPKATKMDADAGGDGWTCFGGTGVGSDLGGRAGGGAAAWIAAWAPGGDEVILGSKTGYEMEPGSRIIMQIHYNLLAAKGKPVGEDKSGIRLRLMEGKAGLKPLQTTLLPAPVELPCAADESGPLCERKLAVINVQERFGNQAGFTVAGLNLLCNNGNPAPGPTQKCDTKVREPGMVYAVAGHMHLLGRSIKVELNPGTPQAKVLLDVPSYNFDDQGARALPEPVKVNRGDTLRVTCTHDAGLRKMLPALKDVAPRYVVWGEGTSDEMCLGIVTWTK
;
A
#
# COMPACT_ATOMS: atom_id res chain seq x y z
N MET A 1 8.57 -47.04 -76.20
CA MET A 1 8.79 -45.85 -77.06
C MET A 1 8.42 -44.60 -76.26
N LYS A 2 9.38 -43.68 -76.08
CA LYS A 2 9.30 -42.20 -75.85
C LYS A 2 7.94 -41.64 -75.38
N ARG A 3 7.79 -40.90 -74.27
CA ARG A 3 8.29 -39.53 -73.96
C ARG A 3 7.65 -39.11 -72.61
N ALA A 4 8.42 -38.55 -71.66
CA ALA A 4 8.58 -37.12 -71.38
C ALA A 4 7.44 -36.48 -70.54
N TRP A 5 7.88 -35.78 -69.48
CA TRP A 5 7.13 -35.08 -68.45
C TRP A 5 6.41 -33.82 -68.96
N VAL A 6 5.28 -33.46 -68.34
CA VAL A 6 4.80 -32.07 -68.23
C VAL A 6 4.07 -31.90 -66.89
N LEU A 7 4.53 -30.93 -66.09
CA LEU A 7 3.80 -30.36 -64.95
C LEU A 7 2.60 -29.55 -65.45
N LEU A 8 1.47 -29.64 -64.75
CA LEU A 8 0.39 -28.67 -64.86
C LEU A 8 -0.13 -28.31 -63.47
N LEU A 9 0.09 -27.05 -63.09
CA LEU A 9 -0.56 -26.35 -61.99
C LEU A 9 -1.96 -25.95 -62.44
N ILE A 10 -2.99 -26.35 -61.69
CA ILE A 10 -4.33 -25.75 -61.74
C ILE A 10 -4.78 -25.54 -60.29
N GLY A 11 -5.03 -24.27 -59.95
CA GLY A 11 -5.61 -23.87 -58.67
C GLY A 11 -7.12 -24.09 -58.63
N ALA A 12 -7.64 -24.38 -57.43
CA ALA A 12 -9.05 -24.23 -57.09
C ALA A 12 -9.19 -23.75 -55.65
N LEU A 13 -10.13 -22.85 -55.45
CA LEU A 13 -10.33 -21.99 -54.28
C LEU A 13 -10.91 -22.72 -53.05
N ALA A 14 -10.52 -22.18 -51.89
CA ALA A 14 -11.33 -21.83 -50.71
C ALA A 14 -12.18 -22.91 -50.01
N ALA A 15 -11.77 -23.21 -48.77
CA ALA A 15 -12.65 -23.10 -47.60
C ALA A 15 -11.78 -22.86 -46.35
N CYS A 16 -11.67 -21.61 -45.91
CA CYS A 16 -11.12 -21.24 -44.62
C CYS A 16 -12.19 -21.49 -43.55
N THR A 17 -11.95 -22.41 -42.62
CA THR A 17 -12.64 -22.44 -41.34
C THR A 17 -11.89 -21.51 -40.39
N THR A 18 -12.44 -20.31 -40.18
CA THR A 18 -11.95 -19.35 -39.20
C THR A 18 -12.31 -19.82 -37.79
N THR A 19 -11.29 -20.19 -37.01
CA THR A 19 -11.38 -20.20 -35.55
C THR A 19 -11.56 -18.76 -35.09
N PRO A 20 -12.47 -18.44 -34.15
CA PRO A 20 -12.61 -17.07 -33.66
C PRO A 20 -11.39 -16.74 -32.81
N THR A 21 -10.46 -15.99 -33.39
CA THR A 21 -9.43 -15.25 -32.67
C THR A 21 -10.13 -14.11 -31.92
N THR A 22 -10.10 -14.20 -30.59
CA THR A 22 -10.40 -13.08 -29.70
C THR A 22 -9.53 -11.89 -30.12
N PRO A 23 -10.10 -10.70 -30.39
CA PRO A 23 -9.30 -9.53 -30.69
C PRO A 23 -8.48 -9.17 -29.46
N VAL A 24 -7.16 -9.21 -29.62
CA VAL A 24 -6.21 -8.58 -28.70
C VAL A 24 -6.60 -7.12 -28.64
N SER A 25 -7.17 -6.68 -27.52
CA SER A 25 -7.48 -5.27 -27.31
C SER A 25 -6.17 -4.50 -27.35
N GLU A 26 -6.09 -3.54 -28.26
CA GLU A 26 -4.99 -2.60 -28.39
C GLU A 26 -4.70 -1.94 -27.03
N VAL A 27 -3.47 -2.11 -26.56
CA VAL A 27 -2.93 -1.37 -25.42
C VAL A 27 -2.70 0.06 -25.88
N ASN A 28 -3.71 0.92 -25.67
CA ASN A 28 -3.55 2.35 -25.83
C ASN A 28 -2.86 2.93 -24.59
N ALA A 29 -1.81 3.69 -24.86
CA ALA A 29 -0.88 4.27 -23.91
C ALA A 29 -1.47 5.54 -23.27
N ASP A 30 -1.75 5.48 -21.97
CA ASP A 30 -1.52 6.54 -20.97
C ASP A 30 -1.79 5.96 -19.56
N PRO A 31 -0.77 5.67 -18.74
CA PRO A 31 -0.98 5.17 -17.37
C PRO A 31 -1.48 6.27 -16.41
N HIS A 32 -1.70 7.51 -16.86
CA HIS A 32 -2.11 8.64 -16.02
C HIS A 32 -3.46 9.27 -16.41
N ALA A 33 -4.23 8.62 -17.28
CA ALA A 33 -5.58 9.07 -17.60
C ALA A 33 -6.54 8.72 -16.44
N ALA A 34 -7.36 9.70 -16.06
CA ALA A 34 -8.37 9.66 -14.99
C ALA A 34 -8.95 8.26 -14.73
N HIS A 35 -8.89 7.84 -13.46
CA HIS A 35 -9.35 6.54 -13.00
C HIS A 35 -10.76 6.24 -13.54
N ARG A 36 -10.97 5.01 -14.02
CA ARG A 36 -12.31 4.52 -14.38
C ARG A 36 -13.22 4.68 -13.16
N THR A 37 -14.52 4.91 -13.34
CA THR A 37 -15.49 4.80 -12.25
C THR A 37 -15.42 3.39 -11.64
N PHE A 38 -14.64 3.23 -10.57
CA PHE A 38 -14.45 1.96 -9.89
C PHE A 38 -15.62 1.74 -8.94
N SER A 39 -16.64 1.02 -9.39
CA SER A 39 -17.54 0.34 -8.46
C SER A 39 -16.86 -0.96 -8.02
N ALA A 40 -16.87 -1.24 -6.72
CA ALA A 40 -16.39 -2.52 -6.22
C ALA A 40 -17.14 -3.69 -6.90
N ALA A 41 -16.40 -4.71 -7.32
CA ALA A 41 -16.99 -5.91 -7.90
C ALA A 41 -17.92 -6.63 -6.89
N PRO A 42 -18.88 -7.46 -7.34
CA PRO A 42 -19.64 -8.32 -6.44
C PRO A 42 -18.70 -9.18 -5.58
N PRO A 43 -18.99 -9.36 -4.28
CA PRO A 43 -18.13 -10.14 -3.41
C PRO A 43 -18.25 -11.62 -3.74
N ALA A 44 -17.19 -12.40 -3.49
CA ALA A 44 -17.24 -13.85 -3.64
C ALA A 44 -18.19 -14.47 -2.59
N PRO A 45 -18.65 -15.73 -2.76
CA PRO A 45 -19.46 -16.41 -1.75
C PRO A 45 -18.76 -16.49 -0.37
N LEU A 46 -19.55 -16.44 0.70
CA LEU A 46 -19.09 -16.67 2.07
C LEU A 46 -18.72 -18.14 2.28
N ARG A 47 -17.69 -18.40 3.09
CA ARG A 47 -17.44 -19.75 3.61
C ARG A 47 -18.40 -20.03 4.77
N GLU A 48 -18.56 -21.30 5.12
CA GLU A 48 -19.37 -21.71 6.26
C GLU A 48 -18.95 -20.96 7.55
N GLY A 49 -19.92 -20.38 8.24
CA GLY A 49 -19.71 -19.59 9.47
C GLY A 49 -19.25 -18.15 9.23
N GLU A 50 -18.99 -17.73 7.98
CA GLU A 50 -18.72 -16.32 7.69
C GLU A 50 -20.02 -15.52 7.51
N ARG A 51 -19.95 -14.22 7.83
CA ARG A 51 -20.95 -13.22 7.48
C ARG A 51 -20.29 -11.95 6.96
N PHE A 52 -21.01 -11.18 6.16
CA PHE A 52 -20.56 -9.83 5.81
C PHE A 52 -20.92 -8.82 6.89
N LEU A 53 -20.07 -7.79 7.02
CA LEU A 53 -20.36 -6.54 7.74
C LEU A 53 -19.89 -5.37 6.88
N GLU A 54 -20.80 -4.45 6.55
CA GLU A 54 -20.44 -3.23 5.84
C GLU A 54 -20.35 -2.06 6.81
N LEU A 55 -19.26 -1.30 6.70
CA LEU A 55 -18.97 -0.11 7.49
C LEU A 55 -18.72 1.05 6.53
N SER A 56 -19.14 2.26 6.91
CA SER A 56 -18.88 3.46 6.13
C SER A 56 -18.47 4.61 7.05
N MET A 57 -17.88 5.64 6.46
CA MET A 57 -17.68 6.92 7.13
C MET A 57 -19.02 7.44 7.68
N ALA A 58 -19.00 7.98 8.90
CA ALA A 58 -20.22 8.45 9.57
C ALA A 58 -20.91 9.58 8.78
N ARG A 59 -20.12 10.46 8.17
CA ARG A 59 -20.56 11.60 7.37
C ARG A 59 -19.71 11.69 6.08
N PRO A 60 -20.22 12.30 5.01
CA PRO A 60 -19.38 12.70 3.88
C PRO A 60 -18.26 13.64 4.32
N PHE A 61 -17.12 13.58 3.66
CA PHE A 61 -15.95 14.42 3.90
C PHE A 61 -15.49 15.05 2.59
N THR A 62 -15.16 16.35 2.61
CA THR A 62 -14.51 17.02 1.48
C THR A 62 -13.02 17.16 1.80
N PRO A 63 -12.12 16.43 1.12
CA PRO A 63 -10.70 16.54 1.37
C PRO A 63 -10.15 17.89 0.88
N THR A 64 -9.22 18.44 1.65
CA THR A 64 -8.54 19.70 1.33
C THR A 64 -7.04 19.51 1.43
N ALA A 65 -6.29 19.92 0.41
CA ALA A 65 -4.85 19.85 0.49
C ALA A 65 -4.33 20.87 1.50
N SER A 66 -3.63 20.40 2.52
CA SER A 66 -3.06 21.25 3.57
C SER A 66 -1.65 21.74 3.18
N GLY A 67 -1.28 22.95 3.60
CA GLY A 67 0.12 23.42 3.59
C GLY A 67 0.80 23.54 2.22
N GLY A 68 0.03 23.73 1.13
CA GLY A 68 0.56 23.77 -0.24
C GLY A 68 0.95 22.41 -0.82
N GLY A 69 0.58 21.32 -0.15
CA GLY A 69 0.67 19.95 -0.67
C GLY A 69 -0.44 19.62 -1.67
N ASN A 70 -0.52 18.35 -2.05
CA ASN A 70 -1.57 17.81 -2.90
C ASN A 70 -2.27 16.61 -2.26
N ASP A 71 -1.98 16.30 -1.01
CA ASP A 71 -2.41 15.09 -0.34
C ASP A 71 -3.15 15.45 0.95
N GLU A 72 -4.19 14.69 1.28
CA GLU A 72 -4.85 14.71 2.59
C GLU A 72 -4.94 13.28 3.12
N TYR A 73 -4.33 13.03 4.28
CA TYR A 73 -4.45 11.77 5.01
C TYR A 73 -5.43 11.94 6.15
N ARG A 74 -6.60 11.32 6.03
CA ARG A 74 -7.69 11.46 7.00
C ARG A 74 -8.03 10.12 7.63
N CYS A 75 -8.11 10.10 8.96
CA CYS A 75 -8.48 8.93 9.74
C CYS A 75 -9.91 9.08 10.26
N PHE A 76 -10.76 8.12 9.92
CA PHE A 76 -12.15 8.03 10.37
C PHE A 76 -12.30 6.86 11.33
N LEU A 77 -12.90 7.11 12.50
CA LEU A 77 -13.21 6.04 13.45
C LEU A 77 -14.55 5.40 13.09
N VAL A 78 -14.55 4.09 12.81
CA VAL A 78 -15.77 3.31 12.52
C VAL A 78 -15.98 2.22 13.56
N ASP A 79 -17.24 2.01 13.92
CA ASP A 79 -17.65 1.08 14.96
C ASP A 79 -18.30 -0.19 14.37
N PRO A 80 -17.62 -1.34 14.41
CA PRO A 80 -18.19 -2.61 13.96
C PRO A 80 -19.20 -3.22 14.95
N GLN A 81 -19.38 -2.62 16.14
CA GLN A 81 -20.29 -3.03 17.21
C GLN A 81 -20.12 -4.49 17.63
N LEU A 82 -18.88 -4.98 17.61
CA LEU A 82 -18.56 -6.37 17.99
C LEU A 82 -18.73 -6.56 19.50
N THR A 83 -19.65 -7.44 19.89
CA THR A 83 -19.89 -7.81 21.30
C THR A 83 -19.19 -9.11 21.70
N GLU A 84 -18.61 -9.81 20.73
CA GLU A 84 -17.90 -11.07 20.93
C GLU A 84 -16.57 -11.06 20.19
N ARG A 85 -15.70 -12.04 20.51
CA ARG A 85 -14.44 -12.24 19.80
C ARG A 85 -14.76 -12.66 18.36
N THR A 86 -14.18 -11.97 17.40
CA THR A 86 -14.44 -12.19 15.96
C THR A 86 -13.13 -12.17 15.19
N PHE A 87 -13.05 -12.87 14.07
CA PHE A 87 -11.96 -12.76 13.12
C PHE A 87 -12.44 -12.09 11.84
N ILE A 88 -11.64 -11.13 11.35
CA ILE A 88 -11.75 -10.62 9.99
C ILE A 88 -11.03 -11.62 9.08
N THR A 89 -11.77 -12.24 8.17
CA THR A 89 -11.27 -13.26 7.24
C THR A 89 -11.19 -12.76 5.79
N GLY A 90 -11.50 -11.49 5.58
CA GLY A 90 -11.40 -10.82 4.29
C GLY A 90 -11.97 -9.41 4.34
N SER A 91 -11.69 -8.65 3.30
CA SER A 91 -12.03 -7.24 3.21
C SER A 91 -12.18 -6.80 1.76
N GLN A 92 -13.10 -5.90 1.50
CA GLN A 92 -13.27 -5.23 0.23
C GLN A 92 -13.58 -3.75 0.48
N PHE A 93 -12.72 -2.87 -0.01
CA PHE A 93 -12.99 -1.43 0.05
C PHE A 93 -14.11 -1.06 -0.92
N LEU A 94 -14.95 -0.12 -0.49
CA LEU A 94 -16.08 0.39 -1.24
C LEU A 94 -15.85 1.89 -1.47
N PRO A 95 -15.02 2.27 -2.47
CA PRO A 95 -14.78 3.68 -2.75
C PRO A 95 -16.07 4.34 -3.22
N GLN A 96 -16.40 5.50 -2.66
CA GLN A 96 -17.45 6.35 -3.23
C GLN A 96 -16.85 7.26 -4.31
N ASN A 97 -15.71 7.90 -4.01
CA ASN A 97 -15.04 8.81 -4.92
C ASN A 97 -13.66 8.29 -5.33
N ALA A 98 -13.64 7.33 -6.24
CA ALA A 98 -12.42 6.69 -6.73
C ALA A 98 -11.47 7.64 -7.49
N ASP A 99 -11.93 8.83 -7.88
CA ASP A 99 -11.09 9.86 -8.50
C ASP A 99 -10.20 10.58 -7.48
N LEU A 100 -10.57 10.55 -6.19
CA LEU A 100 -9.83 11.20 -5.11
C LEU A 100 -9.09 10.20 -4.22
N VAL A 101 -9.68 9.03 -3.95
CA VAL A 101 -9.10 8.04 -3.05
C VAL A 101 -7.94 7.33 -3.73
N HIS A 102 -6.73 7.62 -3.27
CA HIS A 102 -5.54 6.94 -3.76
C HIS A 102 -5.29 5.61 -3.04
N HIS A 103 -5.44 5.55 -1.70
CA HIS A 103 -5.49 4.26 -1.01
C HIS A 103 -6.23 4.37 0.32
N ALA A 104 -6.62 3.22 0.86
CA ALA A 104 -7.22 3.12 2.18
C ALA A 104 -6.50 2.04 3.02
N ILE A 105 -6.25 2.36 4.28
CA ILE A 105 -5.65 1.45 5.27
C ILE A 105 -6.56 1.35 6.47
N PHE A 106 -6.73 0.14 6.97
CA PHE A 106 -7.60 -0.16 8.10
C PHE A 106 -6.79 -0.66 9.27
N PHE A 107 -6.97 -0.01 10.42
CA PHE A 107 -6.30 -0.36 11.65
C PHE A 107 -7.29 -0.81 12.71
N ARG A 108 -7.04 -1.95 13.34
CA ARG A 108 -7.77 -2.38 14.54
C ARG A 108 -7.32 -1.56 15.73
N VAL A 109 -8.25 -0.87 16.38
CA VAL A 109 -8.07 -0.23 17.69
C VAL A 109 -8.56 -1.18 18.78
N LYS A 110 -7.66 -1.56 19.69
CA LYS A 110 -8.02 -2.37 20.85
C LYS A 110 -8.98 -1.63 21.78
N PRO A 111 -9.84 -2.34 22.54
CA PRO A 111 -10.78 -1.71 23.47
C PRO A 111 -10.11 -0.72 24.45
N THR A 112 -8.88 -1.01 24.86
CA THR A 112 -8.06 -0.14 25.74
C THR A 112 -7.72 1.22 25.13
N ASP A 113 -7.64 1.32 23.81
CA ASP A 113 -7.23 2.52 23.08
C ASP A 113 -8.42 3.25 22.43
N VAL A 114 -9.62 2.64 22.45
CA VAL A 114 -10.85 3.25 21.94
C VAL A 114 -11.13 4.62 22.57
N PRO A 115 -11.03 4.82 23.90
CA PRO A 115 -11.26 6.14 24.50
C PRO A 115 -10.36 7.24 23.91
N LYS A 116 -9.10 6.91 23.57
CA LYS A 116 -8.17 7.84 22.93
C LYS A 116 -8.61 8.16 21.51
N ALA A 117 -8.92 7.14 20.71
CA ALA A 117 -9.39 7.33 19.34
C ALA A 117 -10.68 8.15 19.29
N THR A 118 -11.64 7.85 20.17
CA THR A 118 -12.90 8.59 20.30
C THR A 118 -12.66 10.04 20.69
N LYS A 119 -11.71 10.31 21.60
CA LYS A 119 -11.35 11.69 21.95
C LYS A 119 -10.73 12.43 20.75
N MET A 120 -9.83 11.81 20.00
CA MET A 120 -9.21 12.42 18.82
C MET A 120 -10.24 12.76 17.73
N ASP A 121 -11.19 11.85 17.48
CA ASP A 121 -12.29 12.10 16.56
C ASP A 121 -13.19 13.26 17.02
N ALA A 122 -13.56 13.27 18.31
CA ALA A 122 -14.38 14.33 18.90
C ALA A 122 -13.68 15.70 18.90
N ASP A 123 -12.38 15.75 19.22
CA ASP A 123 -11.58 16.97 19.19
C ASP A 123 -11.47 17.55 17.76
N ALA A 124 -11.65 16.71 16.73
CA ALA A 124 -11.71 17.10 15.32
C ALA A 124 -13.14 17.32 14.79
N GLY A 125 -14.14 17.45 15.67
CA GLY A 125 -15.54 17.72 15.31
C GLY A 125 -16.34 16.52 14.82
N GLY A 126 -15.76 15.31 14.91
CA GLY A 126 -16.35 14.06 14.42
C GLY A 126 -16.22 13.84 12.91
N ASP A 127 -15.40 14.64 12.24
CA ASP A 127 -15.14 14.53 10.80
C ASP A 127 -13.84 13.73 10.52
N GLY A 128 -13.37 12.93 11.48
CA GLY A 128 -12.04 12.32 11.48
C GLY A 128 -10.91 13.31 11.78
N TRP A 129 -9.67 12.83 11.87
CA TRP A 129 -8.49 13.66 12.14
C TRP A 129 -7.41 13.43 11.09
N THR A 130 -6.54 14.43 10.88
CA THR A 130 -5.39 14.30 9.99
C THR A 130 -4.37 13.33 10.59
N CYS A 131 -3.86 12.40 9.77
CA CYS A 131 -3.05 11.28 10.25
C CYS A 131 -1.93 10.84 9.27
N PHE A 132 -1.06 11.79 8.91
CA PHE A 132 0.17 11.52 8.15
C PHE A 132 1.14 10.63 8.97
N GLY A 133 1.67 9.56 8.37
CA GLY A 133 2.65 8.68 9.04
C GLY A 133 2.10 7.86 10.20
N GLY A 134 0.78 7.66 10.28
CA GLY A 134 0.14 6.78 11.26
C GLY A 134 -1.05 7.42 11.97
N THR A 135 -1.81 6.59 12.69
CA THR A 135 -3.12 7.01 13.22
C THR A 135 -3.05 7.93 14.44
N GLY A 136 -1.90 8.03 15.11
CA GLY A 136 -1.74 8.68 16.41
C GLY A 136 -2.35 7.90 17.58
N VAL A 137 -3.01 6.77 17.32
CA VAL A 137 -3.64 5.88 18.32
C VAL A 137 -2.77 4.64 18.50
N GLY A 138 -1.89 4.72 19.49
CA GLY A 138 -0.95 3.65 19.77
C GLY A 138 0.47 4.03 19.36
N SER A 139 1.19 3.08 18.79
CA SER A 139 2.57 3.22 18.33
C SER A 139 2.58 2.97 16.82
N ASP A 140 2.42 4.03 16.04
CA ASP A 140 1.96 3.87 14.65
C ASP A 140 3.07 3.91 13.62
N LEU A 141 4.24 4.47 13.96
CA LEU A 141 5.50 4.25 13.26
C LEU A 141 6.62 4.51 14.28
N GLY A 142 7.26 3.46 14.81
CA GLY A 142 8.42 3.64 15.71
C GLY A 142 8.42 2.85 17.02
N GLY A 143 7.39 2.07 17.31
CA GLY A 143 7.53 0.98 18.27
C GLY A 143 8.43 -0.08 17.66
N ARG A 144 9.65 -0.20 18.14
CA ARG A 144 10.60 -1.28 17.84
C ARG A 144 10.04 -2.65 18.22
N ALA A 145 8.90 -3.09 17.72
CA ALA A 145 8.30 -4.40 17.84
C ALA A 145 6.99 -4.36 17.03
N GLY A 146 6.82 -5.26 16.06
CA GLY A 146 5.58 -5.41 15.28
C GLY A 146 4.37 -5.73 16.16
N GLY A 147 3.79 -4.71 16.78
CA GLY A 147 2.74 -4.82 17.77
C GLY A 147 2.46 -3.49 18.47
N GLY A 148 2.24 -2.41 17.71
CA GLY A 148 1.66 -1.15 18.20
C GLY A 148 0.14 -1.20 18.12
N ALA A 149 -0.56 -0.54 19.04
CA ALA A 149 -1.98 -0.76 19.37
C ALA A 149 -3.01 -0.58 18.23
N ALA A 150 -2.66 0.09 17.13
CA ALA A 150 -3.40 0.09 15.87
C ALA A 150 -2.79 -0.94 14.90
N ALA A 151 -3.36 -2.16 14.82
CA ALA A 151 -2.83 -3.19 13.93
C ALA A 151 -3.38 -3.04 12.51
N TRP A 152 -2.52 -2.96 11.49
CA TRP A 152 -2.93 -2.93 10.08
C TRP A 152 -3.62 -4.27 9.72
N ILE A 153 -4.94 -4.22 9.51
CA ILE A 153 -5.81 -5.40 9.28
C ILE A 153 -6.35 -5.51 7.86
N ALA A 154 -6.36 -4.41 7.10
CA ALA A 154 -6.68 -4.42 5.67
C ALA A 154 -6.07 -3.21 4.96
N ALA A 155 -5.85 -3.32 3.66
CA ALA A 155 -5.51 -2.20 2.80
C ALA A 155 -6.12 -2.38 1.40
N TRP A 156 -6.25 -1.27 0.70
CA TRP A 156 -6.73 -1.20 -0.67
C TRP A 156 -6.00 -0.09 -1.43
N ALA A 157 -5.74 -0.35 -2.71
CA ALA A 157 -5.23 0.59 -3.71
C ALA A 157 -6.09 0.47 -4.99
N PRO A 158 -6.05 1.43 -5.93
CA PRO A 158 -6.94 1.47 -7.08
C PRO A 158 -6.79 0.21 -7.95
N GLY A 159 -7.92 -0.35 -8.39
CA GLY A 159 -7.93 -1.66 -9.07
C GLY A 159 -7.82 -2.88 -8.16
N GLY A 160 -7.71 -2.69 -6.84
CA GLY A 160 -7.81 -3.77 -5.86
C GLY A 160 -9.22 -4.33 -5.73
N ASP A 161 -9.33 -5.66 -5.78
CA ASP A 161 -10.57 -6.41 -5.53
C ASP A 161 -10.72 -6.82 -4.06
N GLU A 162 -11.67 -7.71 -3.78
CA GLU A 162 -11.82 -8.34 -2.48
C GLU A 162 -10.57 -9.18 -2.10
N VAL A 163 -10.08 -8.96 -0.88
CA VAL A 163 -9.06 -9.77 -0.25
C VAL A 163 -9.74 -10.87 0.57
N ILE A 164 -9.46 -12.14 0.24
CA ILE A 164 -9.94 -13.31 1.00
C ILE A 164 -8.75 -13.99 1.66
N LEU A 165 -8.77 -14.09 2.99
CA LEU A 165 -7.70 -14.71 3.77
C LEU A 165 -7.87 -16.24 3.79
N GLY A 166 -6.75 -16.95 3.97
CA GLY A 166 -6.72 -18.41 4.02
C GLY A 166 -7.66 -18.97 5.10
N SER A 167 -8.17 -20.19 4.91
CA SER A 167 -9.19 -20.80 5.78
C SER A 167 -8.74 -21.09 7.22
N LYS A 168 -7.46 -20.87 7.54
CA LYS A 168 -6.85 -21.12 8.84
C LYS A 168 -6.32 -19.86 9.52
N THR A 169 -6.57 -18.69 8.93
CA THR A 169 -6.01 -17.42 9.41
C THR A 169 -7.06 -16.30 9.36
N GLY A 170 -6.86 -15.28 10.18
CA GLY A 170 -7.69 -14.07 10.18
C GLY A 170 -7.14 -13.03 11.15
N TYR A 171 -7.54 -11.78 10.98
CA TYR A 171 -7.21 -10.74 11.95
C TYR A 171 -8.21 -10.76 13.10
N GLU A 172 -7.74 -11.09 14.29
CA GLU A 172 -8.58 -11.15 15.48
C GLU A 172 -9.12 -9.75 15.85
N MET A 173 -10.34 -9.69 16.36
CA MET A 173 -10.98 -8.50 16.91
C MET A 173 -11.52 -8.84 18.30
N GLU A 174 -11.12 -8.07 19.31
CA GLU A 174 -11.65 -8.20 20.66
C GLU A 174 -13.04 -7.53 20.75
N PRO A 175 -13.97 -8.00 21.60
CA PRO A 175 -15.22 -7.28 21.87
C PRO A 175 -14.95 -5.82 22.22
N GLY A 176 -15.73 -4.91 21.65
CA GLY A 176 -15.56 -3.47 21.85
C GLY A 176 -14.43 -2.83 21.05
N SER A 177 -13.70 -3.59 20.21
CA SER A 177 -12.71 -2.99 19.30
C SER A 177 -13.39 -2.01 18.32
N ARG A 178 -12.60 -1.04 17.84
CA ARG A 178 -12.99 -0.14 16.75
C ARG A 178 -12.03 -0.30 15.58
N ILE A 179 -12.37 0.29 14.44
CA ILE A 179 -11.51 0.32 13.26
C ILE A 179 -11.24 1.78 12.91
N ILE A 180 -9.98 2.12 12.65
CA ILE A 180 -9.60 3.38 12.01
C ILE A 180 -9.50 3.10 10.52
N MET A 181 -10.32 3.79 9.73
CA MET A 181 -10.23 3.85 8.28
C MET A 181 -9.40 5.08 7.93
N GLN A 182 -8.13 4.87 7.59
CA GLN A 182 -7.27 5.91 7.05
C GLN A 182 -7.46 5.95 5.54
N ILE A 183 -7.84 7.11 5.00
CA ILE A 183 -7.93 7.36 3.58
C ILE A 183 -6.88 8.38 3.19
N HIS A 184 -6.07 8.04 2.19
CA HIS A 184 -5.20 8.96 1.51
C HIS A 184 -5.92 9.48 0.26
N TYR A 185 -6.24 10.77 0.28
CA TYR A 185 -6.76 11.50 -0.88
C TYR A 185 -5.61 12.16 -1.63
N ASN A 186 -5.51 11.86 -2.93
CA ASN A 186 -4.57 12.52 -3.84
C ASN A 186 -5.35 13.58 -4.65
N LEU A 187 -5.04 14.85 -4.37
CA LEU A 187 -5.69 16.03 -4.93
C LEU A 187 -4.82 16.70 -6.01
N LEU A 188 -3.76 16.04 -6.46
CA LEU A 188 -2.83 16.56 -7.46
C LEU A 188 -3.53 16.88 -8.78
N ALA A 189 -4.47 16.03 -9.18
CA ALA A 189 -5.30 16.26 -10.36
C ALA A 189 -6.25 17.46 -10.22
N ALA A 190 -6.60 17.85 -8.98
CA ALA A 190 -7.53 18.95 -8.72
C ALA A 190 -6.90 20.33 -8.99
N LYS A 191 -5.56 20.46 -8.97
CA LYS A 191 -4.82 21.72 -9.24
C LYS A 191 -5.35 22.90 -8.41
N GLY A 192 -5.60 22.65 -7.12
CA GLY A 192 -6.13 23.65 -6.17
C GLY A 192 -7.60 24.02 -6.37
N LYS A 193 -8.34 23.35 -7.26
CA LYS A 193 -9.79 23.51 -7.38
C LYS A 193 -10.52 22.72 -6.30
N PRO A 194 -11.72 23.17 -5.88
CA PRO A 194 -12.59 22.37 -5.01
C PRO A 194 -12.85 20.99 -5.61
N VAL A 195 -12.89 19.99 -4.74
CA VAL A 195 -13.20 18.60 -5.09
C VAL A 195 -14.54 18.19 -4.48
N GLY A 196 -15.09 17.06 -4.93
CA GLY A 196 -16.33 16.51 -4.38
C GLY A 196 -16.15 15.89 -3.00
N GLU A 197 -17.28 15.56 -2.37
CA GLU A 197 -17.30 14.77 -1.14
C GLU A 197 -16.95 13.29 -1.40
N ASP A 198 -16.56 12.61 -0.33
CA ASP A 198 -16.39 11.17 -0.26
C ASP A 198 -17.03 10.61 1.03
N LYS A 199 -17.67 9.45 0.91
CA LYS A 199 -18.24 8.67 2.02
C LYS A 199 -17.94 7.19 1.80
N SER A 200 -16.67 6.89 1.55
CA SER A 200 -16.19 5.54 1.31
C SER A 200 -16.47 4.59 2.49
N GLY A 201 -16.44 3.30 2.19
CA GLY A 201 -16.72 2.23 3.14
C GLY A 201 -15.86 1.00 2.95
N ILE A 202 -16.13 -0.03 3.74
CA ILE A 202 -15.50 -1.34 3.66
C ILE A 202 -16.54 -2.42 3.95
N ARG A 203 -16.50 -3.49 3.15
CA ARG A 203 -17.16 -4.76 3.44
C ARG A 203 -16.14 -5.70 4.06
N LEU A 204 -16.43 -6.21 5.25
CA LEU A 204 -15.62 -7.19 5.96
C LEU A 204 -16.27 -8.56 5.89
N ARG A 205 -15.46 -9.61 5.77
CA ARG A 205 -15.86 -10.98 6.11
C ARG A 205 -15.53 -11.24 7.56
N LEU A 206 -16.52 -11.63 8.34
CA LEU A 206 -16.39 -11.89 9.76
C LEU A 206 -16.69 -13.35 10.06
N MET A 207 -15.90 -13.94 10.95
CA MET A 207 -16.12 -15.27 11.51
C MET A 207 -16.13 -15.17 13.04
N GLU A 208 -17.24 -15.52 13.67
CA GLU A 208 -17.42 -15.41 15.12
C GLU A 208 -16.79 -16.60 15.87
N GLY A 209 -16.34 -16.35 17.11
CA GLY A 209 -16.02 -17.41 18.08
C GLY A 209 -14.58 -17.97 18.06
N LYS A 210 -14.41 -19.15 18.68
CA LYS A 210 -13.12 -19.88 18.82
C LYS A 210 -12.75 -20.68 17.56
N ALA A 211 -13.13 -20.20 16.37
CA ALA A 211 -12.68 -20.79 15.12
C ALA A 211 -11.16 -20.95 15.20
N GLY A 212 -10.63 -22.15 14.94
CA GLY A 212 -9.21 -22.51 15.10
C GLY A 212 -8.25 -21.74 14.16
N LEU A 213 -8.62 -20.52 13.78
CA LEU A 213 -7.86 -19.55 13.04
C LEU A 213 -6.68 -19.07 13.87
N LYS A 214 -5.54 -18.96 13.20
CA LYS A 214 -4.35 -18.33 13.75
C LYS A 214 -4.45 -16.81 13.53
N PRO A 215 -4.29 -15.99 14.59
CA PRO A 215 -4.30 -14.54 14.45
C PRO A 215 -3.18 -14.06 13.53
N LEU A 216 -3.56 -13.35 12.47
CA LEU A 216 -2.63 -12.67 11.59
C LEU A 216 -2.11 -11.38 12.22
N GLN A 217 -0.90 -11.04 11.80
CA GLN A 217 -0.20 -9.82 12.13
C GLN A 217 0.41 -9.24 10.87
N THR A 218 0.47 -7.92 10.83
CA THR A 218 1.12 -7.17 9.77
C THR A 218 2.35 -6.49 10.36
N THR A 219 3.52 -6.78 9.79
CA THR A 219 4.79 -6.16 10.17
C THR A 219 5.27 -5.28 9.02
N LEU A 220 5.66 -4.06 9.36
CA LEU A 220 6.27 -3.10 8.45
C LEU A 220 7.79 -3.25 8.44
N LEU A 221 8.38 -3.19 7.25
CA LEU A 221 9.81 -3.22 6.98
C LEU A 221 10.19 -1.91 6.26
N PRO A 222 10.29 -0.78 6.98
CA PRO A 222 10.68 0.48 6.37
C PRO A 222 12.19 0.53 6.14
N ALA A 223 12.60 1.18 5.05
CA ALA A 223 13.98 1.59 4.82
C ALA A 223 14.04 3.11 4.57
N PRO A 224 15.19 3.76 4.85
CA PRO A 224 15.35 5.18 4.53
C PRO A 224 15.19 5.41 3.02
N VAL A 225 14.79 6.61 2.64
CA VAL A 225 14.95 7.13 1.29
C VAL A 225 15.98 8.25 1.35
N GLU A 226 16.94 8.20 0.45
CA GLU A 226 18.06 9.14 0.35
C GLU A 226 18.37 9.32 -1.15
N LEU A 227 17.46 9.97 -1.87
CA LEU A 227 17.50 10.08 -3.34
C LEU A 227 17.89 11.51 -3.75
N PRO A 228 19.11 11.72 -4.25
CA PRO A 228 19.53 13.00 -4.81
C PRO A 228 18.64 13.45 -5.96
N CYS A 229 18.65 14.76 -6.24
CA CYS A 229 18.19 15.30 -7.51
C CYS A 229 18.87 14.58 -8.70
N ALA A 230 18.17 14.50 -9.83
CA ALA A 230 18.78 14.03 -11.07
C ALA A 230 19.95 14.93 -11.47
N ALA A 231 20.89 14.41 -12.27
CA ALA A 231 22.12 15.12 -12.60
C ALA A 231 21.89 16.46 -13.33
N ASP A 232 20.75 16.60 -14.01
CA ASP A 232 20.32 17.78 -14.77
C ASP A 232 19.27 18.61 -14.01
N GLU A 233 19.13 18.40 -12.70
CA GLU A 233 18.27 19.17 -11.80
C GLU A 233 19.09 20.05 -10.87
N SER A 234 18.57 21.24 -10.58
CA SER A 234 19.18 22.14 -9.61
C SER A 234 18.11 22.99 -8.91
N GLY A 235 18.44 23.45 -7.72
CA GLY A 235 17.56 24.26 -6.88
C GLY A 235 17.93 24.13 -5.40
N PRO A 236 17.41 25.01 -4.52
CA PRO A 236 17.75 24.98 -3.10
C PRO A 236 17.39 23.64 -2.43
N LEU A 237 16.25 23.04 -2.79
CA LEU A 237 15.80 21.78 -2.21
C LEU A 237 16.61 20.56 -2.69
N CYS A 238 17.55 20.70 -3.64
CA CYS A 238 18.51 19.65 -3.95
C CYS A 238 19.54 19.44 -2.81
N GLU A 239 19.66 20.39 -1.87
CA GLU A 239 20.38 20.17 -0.63
C GLU A 239 19.55 19.30 0.32
N ARG A 240 20.07 18.13 0.69
CA ARG A 240 19.41 17.20 1.62
C ARG A 240 18.89 17.87 2.89
N LYS A 241 19.66 18.77 3.50
CA LYS A 241 19.28 19.45 4.74
C LYS A 241 18.00 20.27 4.54
N LEU A 242 17.91 21.02 3.44
CA LEU A 242 16.74 21.83 3.11
C LEU A 242 15.54 20.95 2.72
N ALA A 243 15.76 19.81 2.06
CA ALA A 243 14.71 18.83 1.82
C ALA A 243 14.11 18.25 3.11
N VAL A 244 14.95 17.90 4.10
CA VAL A 244 14.48 17.41 5.41
C VAL A 244 13.67 18.50 6.13
N ILE A 245 14.14 19.74 6.12
CA ILE A 245 13.40 20.87 6.70
C ILE A 245 12.05 21.04 6.00
N ASN A 246 12.01 20.95 4.66
CA ASN A 246 10.77 21.05 3.90
C ASN A 246 9.75 19.95 4.27
N VAL A 247 10.21 18.71 4.46
CA VAL A 247 9.36 17.60 4.94
C VAL A 247 8.82 17.88 6.33
N GLN A 248 9.63 18.45 7.23
CA GLN A 248 9.18 18.84 8.58
C GLN A 248 8.16 20.00 8.54
N GLU A 249 8.34 20.98 7.67
CA GLU A 249 7.40 22.08 7.50
C GLU A 249 6.05 21.59 6.98
N ARG A 250 6.06 20.61 6.06
CA ARG A 250 4.85 20.06 5.43
C ARG A 250 4.09 19.07 6.32
N PHE A 251 4.79 18.22 7.06
CA PHE A 251 4.18 17.10 7.78
C PHE A 251 4.46 17.09 9.30
N GLY A 252 5.15 18.10 9.80
CA GLY A 252 5.51 18.24 11.20
C GLY A 252 6.83 17.53 11.58
N ASN A 253 7.29 17.80 12.81
CA ASN A 253 8.59 17.36 13.30
C ASN A 253 8.77 15.84 13.33
N GLN A 254 7.68 15.09 13.48
CA GLN A 254 7.73 13.63 13.50
C GLN A 254 8.25 13.06 12.18
N ALA A 255 7.94 13.69 11.04
CA ALA A 255 8.46 13.26 9.74
C ALA A 255 10.00 13.39 9.67
N GLY A 256 10.56 14.47 10.21
CA GLY A 256 12.01 14.63 10.35
C GLY A 256 12.65 13.58 11.27
N PHE A 257 11.99 13.23 12.37
CA PHE A 257 12.44 12.16 13.26
C PHE A 257 12.39 10.78 12.58
N THR A 258 11.40 10.52 11.72
CA THR A 258 11.34 9.30 10.90
C THR A 258 12.53 9.22 9.96
N VAL A 259 12.86 10.29 9.22
CA VAL A 259 14.04 10.33 8.32
C VAL A 259 15.33 10.02 9.08
N ALA A 260 15.54 10.66 10.24
CA ALA A 260 16.72 10.42 11.06
C ALA A 260 16.74 9.00 11.66
N GLY A 261 15.60 8.52 12.17
CA GLY A 261 15.44 7.22 12.80
C GLY A 261 15.67 6.05 11.85
N LEU A 262 15.21 6.15 10.60
CA LEU A 262 15.46 5.14 9.57
C LEU A 262 16.94 5.04 9.20
N ASN A 263 17.64 6.18 9.09
CA ASN A 263 19.08 6.16 8.86
C ASN A 263 19.85 5.60 10.06
N LEU A 264 19.41 5.89 11.30
CA LEU A 264 19.97 5.29 12.49
C LEU A 264 19.80 3.77 12.49
N LEU A 265 18.62 3.29 12.09
CA LEU A 265 18.28 1.86 12.09
C LEU A 265 19.02 1.09 11.00
N CYS A 266 19.08 1.64 9.79
CA CYS A 266 19.48 0.89 8.60
C CYS A 266 20.92 1.21 8.14
N ASN A 267 21.41 2.42 8.45
CA ASN A 267 22.69 2.93 7.96
C ASN A 267 23.61 3.45 9.09
N ASN A 268 23.39 3.04 10.34
CA ASN A 268 24.17 3.47 11.51
C ASN A 268 24.25 5.00 11.68
N GLY A 269 23.19 5.71 11.29
CA GLY A 269 23.07 7.16 11.37
C GLY A 269 23.68 7.92 10.20
N ASN A 270 24.27 7.22 9.22
CA ASN A 270 24.89 7.84 8.05
C ASN A 270 23.98 7.74 6.83
N PRO A 271 23.40 8.84 6.33
CA PRO A 271 22.66 8.84 5.08
C PRO A 271 23.49 8.26 3.93
N ALA A 272 22.86 7.43 3.10
CA ALA A 272 23.48 6.78 1.96
C ALA A 272 22.79 7.24 0.66
N PRO A 273 23.24 8.35 0.04
CA PRO A 273 22.61 8.89 -1.15
C PRO A 273 22.73 7.93 -2.34
N GLY A 274 21.65 7.71 -3.07
CA GLY A 274 21.64 6.91 -4.29
C GLY A 274 20.24 6.55 -4.77
N PRO A 275 20.12 5.80 -5.87
CA PRO A 275 18.83 5.35 -6.38
C PRO A 275 18.28 4.14 -5.61
N THR A 276 19.12 3.39 -4.88
CA THR A 276 18.73 2.14 -4.22
C THR A 276 18.95 2.22 -2.72
N GLN A 277 17.90 1.91 -1.96
CA GLN A 277 17.92 1.85 -0.50
C GLN A 277 17.50 0.48 -0.01
N LYS A 278 17.98 0.09 1.18
CA LYS A 278 17.65 -1.19 1.81
C LYS A 278 17.67 -1.08 3.32
N CYS A 279 16.97 -1.98 3.99
CA CYS A 279 17.05 -2.13 5.42
C CYS A 279 16.83 -3.58 5.86
N ASP A 280 17.62 -4.02 6.84
CA ASP A 280 17.52 -5.35 7.46
C ASP A 280 16.78 -5.28 8.78
N THR A 281 15.74 -6.10 8.92
CA THR A 281 14.97 -6.25 10.14
C THR A 281 15.07 -7.68 10.66
N LYS A 282 15.38 -7.83 11.95
CA LYS A 282 15.44 -9.15 12.59
C LYS A 282 14.06 -9.66 12.96
N VAL A 283 13.77 -10.90 12.57
CA VAL A 283 12.61 -11.65 13.05
C VAL A 283 12.80 -11.94 14.53
N ARG A 284 11.81 -11.57 15.35
CA ARG A 284 11.92 -11.63 16.81
C ARG A 284 11.25 -12.85 17.43
N GLU A 285 10.27 -13.38 16.73
CA GLU A 285 9.48 -14.53 17.14
C GLU A 285 9.32 -15.44 15.93
N PRO A 286 9.36 -16.78 16.12
CA PRO A 286 9.13 -17.70 15.03
C PRO A 286 7.69 -17.57 14.54
N GLY A 287 7.43 -18.02 13.30
CA GLY A 287 6.10 -17.91 12.72
C GLY A 287 6.03 -18.36 11.27
N MET A 288 4.93 -18.04 10.62
CA MET A 288 4.68 -18.34 9.20
C MET A 288 4.28 -17.06 8.47
N VAL A 289 5.00 -16.71 7.41
CA VAL A 289 4.66 -15.61 6.49
C VAL A 289 3.69 -16.12 5.44
N TYR A 290 2.60 -15.39 5.19
CA TYR A 290 1.54 -15.76 4.26
C TYR A 290 1.45 -14.85 3.04
N ALA A 291 1.74 -13.56 3.20
CA ALA A 291 1.69 -12.60 2.11
C ALA A 291 2.70 -11.47 2.33
N VAL A 292 3.15 -10.87 1.24
CA VAL A 292 4.06 -9.73 1.26
C VAL A 292 3.61 -8.68 0.26
N ALA A 293 3.68 -7.41 0.63
CA ALA A 293 3.42 -6.27 -0.25
C ALA A 293 4.63 -5.33 -0.27
N GLY A 294 4.67 -4.46 -1.27
CA GLY A 294 5.63 -3.38 -1.39
C GLY A 294 4.92 -2.06 -1.61
N HIS A 295 5.38 -1.01 -0.94
CA HIS A 295 4.84 0.34 -1.04
C HIS A 295 5.96 1.35 -1.27
N MET A 296 5.80 2.15 -2.32
CA MET A 296 6.64 3.28 -2.71
C MET A 296 5.72 4.36 -3.32
N HIS A 297 6.26 5.51 -3.70
CA HIS A 297 5.50 6.54 -4.40
C HIS A 297 5.88 6.60 -5.89
N LEU A 298 5.64 7.76 -6.52
CA LEU A 298 5.64 7.94 -7.97
C LEU A 298 7.01 7.76 -8.65
N LEU A 299 8.11 7.93 -7.91
CA LEU A 299 9.48 7.74 -8.38
C LEU A 299 9.96 6.28 -8.21
N GLY A 300 9.14 5.39 -7.67
CA GLY A 300 9.45 3.98 -7.49
C GLY A 300 9.68 3.23 -8.81
N ARG A 301 10.71 2.38 -8.86
CA ARG A 301 11.06 1.54 -10.02
C ARG A 301 10.95 0.06 -9.71
N SER A 302 11.46 -0.38 -8.57
CA SER A 302 11.39 -1.78 -8.16
C SER A 302 11.43 -1.91 -6.65
N ILE A 303 10.81 -2.98 -6.14
CA ILE A 303 10.84 -3.33 -4.73
C ILE A 303 10.97 -4.85 -4.55
N LYS A 304 11.83 -5.25 -3.62
CA LYS A 304 12.11 -6.65 -3.29
C LYS A 304 12.09 -6.86 -1.79
N VAL A 305 11.52 -7.98 -1.35
CA VAL A 305 11.60 -8.45 0.04
C VAL A 305 12.22 -9.83 0.09
N GLU A 306 13.28 -9.99 0.88
CA GLU A 306 14.07 -11.20 0.98
C GLU A 306 14.17 -11.68 2.43
N LEU A 307 14.15 -13.00 2.62
CA LEU A 307 14.51 -13.68 3.86
C LEU A 307 15.96 -14.15 3.77
N ASN A 308 16.75 -13.85 4.80
CA ASN A 308 18.16 -14.24 4.97
C ASN A 308 19.05 -13.98 3.73
N PRO A 309 19.02 -12.76 3.14
CA PRO A 309 19.78 -12.45 1.93
C PRO A 309 21.29 -12.64 2.14
N GLY A 310 21.98 -13.14 1.12
CA GLY A 310 23.42 -13.40 1.17
C GLY A 310 23.83 -14.64 1.96
N THR A 311 22.88 -15.48 2.37
CA THR A 311 23.13 -16.77 3.04
C THR A 311 22.68 -17.94 2.16
N PRO A 312 23.11 -19.18 2.42
CA PRO A 312 22.56 -20.37 1.75
C PRO A 312 21.05 -20.58 1.96
N GLN A 313 20.44 -19.92 2.95
CA GLN A 313 19.02 -19.97 3.25
C GLN A 313 18.23 -18.80 2.64
N ALA A 314 18.85 -18.02 1.75
CA ALA A 314 18.22 -16.88 1.12
C ALA A 314 16.95 -17.29 0.35
N LYS A 315 15.86 -16.57 0.57
CA LYS A 315 14.60 -16.75 -0.15
C LYS A 315 13.99 -15.41 -0.53
N VAL A 316 13.55 -15.28 -1.77
CA VAL A 316 12.78 -14.13 -2.23
C VAL A 316 11.33 -14.33 -1.83
N LEU A 317 10.76 -13.36 -1.11
CA LEU A 317 9.35 -13.38 -0.68
C LEU A 317 8.48 -12.45 -1.54
N LEU A 318 9.07 -11.37 -2.06
CA LEU A 318 8.44 -10.48 -3.03
C LEU A 318 9.53 -9.99 -4.00
N ASP A 319 9.20 -9.95 -5.30
CA ASP A 319 10.03 -9.33 -6.34
C ASP A 319 9.13 -8.61 -7.34
N VAL A 320 9.17 -7.27 -7.31
CA VAL A 320 8.43 -6.40 -8.23
C VAL A 320 9.46 -5.60 -9.02
N PRO A 321 9.90 -6.11 -10.19
CA PRO A 321 10.98 -5.48 -10.97
C PRO A 321 10.51 -4.27 -11.78
N SER A 322 9.20 -4.15 -12.03
CA SER A 322 8.56 -2.99 -12.65
C SER A 322 7.43 -2.55 -11.73
N TYR A 323 7.75 -1.65 -10.80
CA TYR A 323 6.79 -1.12 -9.86
C TYR A 323 5.73 -0.28 -10.57
N ASN A 324 4.48 -0.45 -10.14
CA ASN A 324 3.35 0.36 -10.57
C ASN A 324 2.69 0.95 -9.32
N PHE A 325 2.64 2.28 -9.26
CA PHE A 325 2.07 3.03 -8.14
C PHE A 325 0.59 2.69 -7.88
N ASP A 326 -0.16 2.28 -8.90
CA ASP A 326 -1.56 1.89 -8.73
C ASP A 326 -1.73 0.41 -8.31
N ASP A 327 -0.68 -0.42 -8.41
CA ASP A 327 -0.74 -1.85 -8.08
C ASP A 327 0.13 -2.18 -6.86
N GLN A 328 -0.44 -1.93 -5.68
CA GLN A 328 0.25 -2.10 -4.39
C GLN A 328 -0.34 -3.19 -3.51
N GLY A 329 -1.23 -4.02 -4.06
CA GLY A 329 -1.90 -5.09 -3.32
C GLY A 329 -0.92 -6.13 -2.77
N ALA A 330 -1.21 -6.67 -1.59
CA ALA A 330 -0.41 -7.75 -1.02
C ALA A 330 -0.45 -9.01 -1.91
N ARG A 331 0.70 -9.64 -2.10
CA ARG A 331 0.82 -10.90 -2.84
C ARG A 331 0.86 -12.06 -1.87
N ALA A 332 -0.11 -12.98 -1.99
CA ALA A 332 -0.09 -14.23 -1.25
C ALA A 332 1.09 -15.09 -1.71
N LEU A 333 1.80 -15.70 -0.77
CA LEU A 333 2.82 -16.69 -1.09
C LEU A 333 2.13 -17.98 -1.52
N PRO A 334 2.68 -18.71 -2.52
CA PRO A 334 2.12 -20.00 -2.93
C PRO A 334 1.98 -20.99 -1.78
N GLU A 335 2.96 -20.97 -0.86
CA GLU A 335 2.95 -21.70 0.40
C GLU A 335 3.48 -20.81 1.53
N PRO A 336 2.92 -20.89 2.75
CA PRO A 336 3.41 -20.12 3.88
C PRO A 336 4.89 -20.42 4.18
N VAL A 337 5.67 -19.39 4.45
CA VAL A 337 7.12 -19.52 4.69
C VAL A 337 7.42 -19.42 6.18
N LYS A 338 8.03 -20.48 6.72
CA LYS A 338 8.49 -20.48 8.11
C LYS A 338 9.62 -19.47 8.30
N VAL A 339 9.51 -18.68 9.36
CA VAL A 339 10.58 -17.81 9.88
C VAL A 339 10.88 -18.18 11.32
N ASN A 340 12.14 -18.01 11.73
CA ASN A 340 12.61 -18.26 13.08
C ASN A 340 13.15 -16.98 13.71
N ARG A 341 13.15 -16.91 15.04
CA ARG A 341 13.86 -15.84 15.75
C ARG A 341 15.32 -15.77 15.28
N GLY A 342 15.76 -14.57 14.89
CA GLY A 342 17.13 -14.31 14.42
C GLY A 342 17.27 -14.24 12.90
N ASP A 343 16.28 -14.76 12.15
CA ASP A 343 16.20 -14.59 10.70
C ASP A 343 16.17 -13.09 10.34
N THR A 344 16.59 -12.77 9.13
CA THR A 344 16.70 -11.40 8.62
C THR A 344 15.73 -11.20 7.47
N LEU A 345 14.81 -10.26 7.58
CA LEU A 345 14.01 -9.76 6.47
C LEU A 345 14.64 -8.48 5.94
N ARG A 346 14.90 -8.42 4.62
CA ARG A 346 15.39 -7.22 3.94
C ARG A 346 14.33 -6.70 3.00
N VAL A 347 14.03 -5.41 3.09
CA VAL A 347 13.41 -4.66 1.98
C VAL A 347 14.52 -3.99 1.17
N THR A 348 14.40 -3.98 -0.16
CA THR A 348 15.24 -3.19 -1.07
C THR A 348 14.33 -2.48 -2.07
N CYS A 349 14.51 -1.17 -2.22
CA CYS A 349 13.75 -0.34 -3.16
C CYS A 349 14.71 0.38 -4.09
N THR A 350 14.29 0.55 -5.35
CA THR A 350 14.97 1.42 -6.31
C THR A 350 14.01 2.51 -6.77
N HIS A 351 14.51 3.73 -6.79
CA HIS A 351 13.81 4.93 -7.24
C HIS A 351 14.56 5.60 -8.39
N ASP A 352 13.87 6.49 -9.11
CA ASP A 352 14.44 7.28 -10.19
C ASP A 352 13.94 8.72 -10.14
N ALA A 353 14.84 9.64 -9.74
CA ALA A 353 14.52 11.07 -9.69
C ALA A 353 14.15 11.66 -11.06
N GLY A 354 14.63 11.06 -12.16
CA GLY A 354 14.31 11.50 -13.52
C GLY A 354 12.83 11.37 -13.88
N LEU A 355 12.09 10.47 -13.20
CA LEU A 355 10.65 10.33 -13.40
C LEU A 355 9.87 11.62 -13.08
N ARG A 356 10.39 12.48 -12.20
CA ARG A 356 9.74 13.76 -11.85
C ARG A 356 9.41 14.62 -13.08
N LYS A 357 10.29 14.63 -14.07
CA LYS A 357 10.12 15.39 -15.32
C LYS A 357 9.18 14.72 -16.32
N MET A 358 9.01 13.40 -16.20
CA MET A 358 8.22 12.59 -17.12
C MET A 358 6.77 12.46 -16.70
N LEU A 359 6.52 12.46 -15.39
CA LEU A 359 5.20 12.22 -14.83
C LEU A 359 4.36 13.51 -14.83
N PRO A 360 3.20 13.55 -15.51
CA PRO A 360 2.33 14.73 -15.52
C PRO A 360 1.92 15.19 -14.12
N ALA A 361 1.78 14.22 -13.20
CA ALA A 361 1.57 14.42 -11.78
C ALA A 361 2.64 15.32 -11.13
N LEU A 362 3.91 15.18 -11.49
CA LEU A 362 5.03 15.83 -10.79
C LEU A 362 5.57 17.06 -11.52
N LYS A 363 4.98 17.46 -12.65
CA LYS A 363 5.51 18.52 -13.52
C LYS A 363 5.72 19.88 -12.84
N ASP A 364 4.89 20.20 -11.84
CA ASP A 364 4.91 21.47 -11.12
C ASP A 364 5.66 21.35 -9.77
N VAL A 365 6.19 20.16 -9.46
CA VAL A 365 6.98 19.91 -8.25
C VAL A 365 8.41 20.36 -8.49
N ALA A 366 8.87 21.33 -7.70
CA ALA A 366 10.24 21.82 -7.78
C ALA A 366 11.25 20.68 -7.57
N PRO A 367 12.38 20.67 -8.31
CA PRO A 367 13.43 19.70 -8.10
C PRO A 367 13.92 19.69 -6.66
N ARG A 368 14.01 18.49 -6.07
CA ARG A 368 14.44 18.31 -4.68
C ARG A 368 15.12 16.98 -4.44
N TYR A 369 16.00 16.98 -3.46
CA TYR A 369 16.45 15.78 -2.79
C TYR A 369 15.23 15.14 -2.12
N VAL A 370 15.02 13.84 -2.32
CA VAL A 370 13.88 13.12 -1.74
C VAL A 370 14.37 12.29 -0.56
N VAL A 371 13.72 12.49 0.59
CA VAL A 371 13.85 11.67 1.79
C VAL A 371 12.54 10.97 2.09
N TRP A 372 12.47 10.12 3.12
CA TRP A 372 11.20 9.53 3.55
C TRP A 372 10.17 10.63 3.79
N GLY A 373 9.01 10.52 3.14
CA GLY A 373 7.91 11.45 3.31
C GLY A 373 6.58 10.81 2.95
N GLU A 374 5.51 11.40 3.48
CA GLU A 374 4.15 10.85 3.37
C GLU A 374 3.39 11.39 2.17
N GLY A 375 3.84 12.48 1.52
CA GLY A 375 3.18 13.01 0.34
C GLY A 375 3.44 12.17 -0.90
N THR A 376 2.49 12.16 -1.84
CA THR A 376 2.59 11.44 -3.12
C THR A 376 3.81 11.88 -3.96
N SER A 377 4.26 13.13 -3.76
CA SER A 377 5.45 13.68 -4.42
C SER A 377 6.76 13.47 -3.65
N ASP A 378 6.68 12.96 -2.42
CA ASP A 378 7.83 12.44 -1.65
C ASP A 378 7.97 10.94 -1.93
N GLU A 379 8.78 10.21 -1.17
CA GLU A 379 8.95 8.77 -1.36
C GLU A 379 8.95 7.97 -0.07
N MET A 380 8.63 6.68 -0.22
CA MET A 380 8.77 5.66 0.81
C MET A 380 9.47 4.43 0.25
N CYS A 381 10.13 3.68 1.13
CA CYS A 381 10.57 2.32 0.84
C CYS A 381 10.05 1.38 1.92
N LEU A 382 8.92 0.71 1.65
CA LEU A 382 8.20 -0.04 2.67
C LEU A 382 7.84 -1.45 2.20
N GLY A 383 8.42 -2.45 2.84
CA GLY A 383 7.95 -3.84 2.76
C GLY A 383 6.86 -4.10 3.80
N ILE A 384 5.84 -4.87 3.46
CA ILE A 384 4.72 -5.19 4.36
C ILE A 384 4.59 -6.70 4.42
N VAL A 385 4.65 -7.29 5.61
CA VAL A 385 4.65 -8.75 5.80
C VAL A 385 3.45 -9.17 6.64
N THR A 386 2.60 -10.01 6.07
CA THR A 386 1.45 -10.63 6.75
C THR A 386 1.84 -12.03 7.23
N TRP A 387 1.78 -12.28 8.53
CA TRP A 387 2.30 -13.50 9.15
C TRP A 387 1.54 -13.91 10.42
N THR A 388 1.74 -15.13 10.91
CA THR A 388 1.27 -15.60 12.22
C THR A 388 2.46 -15.99 13.09
N LYS A 389 2.31 -15.88 14.41
CA LYS A 389 3.26 -16.42 15.40
C LYS A 389 3.10 -17.92 15.61
#